data_AF-E9CPR4-F1
#
_entry.id   AF-E9CPR4-F1
#
_cell.length_a   1.000
_cell.length_b   1.000
_cell.length_c   1.000
_cell.angle_alpha   90.00
_cell.angle_beta   90.00
_cell.angle_gamma   90.00
#
_symmetry.space_group_name_H-M   'P 1'
#
loop_
_entity.id
_entity.type
_entity.pdbx_description
1 polymer ?
#
loop_
_entity_poly.entity_id
_entity_poly.type
_entity_poly.pdbx_seq_one_letter_code
_entity_poly.pdbx_strand_id
1 'polypeptide(L)'
;MNNLAKIIQSIHQMQEASVLNDYAYQQTIIPQSDAQLLAHFSLALFDKEHRKCKWSEDAEDYFWVSSCGLQWQFMDDGPKENDMTYCPKCGGRLIVNNTPLADI
;
A
#
# COMPACT_ATOMS: atom_id res chain seq x y z
N MET A 1 -1.47 9.56 13.27
CA MET A 1 -2.26 10.20 12.18
C MET A 1 -3.53 10.80 12.78
N ASN A 2 -3.77 12.10 12.55
CA ASN A 2 -4.94 12.83 13.07
C ASN A 2 -6.25 12.25 12.49
N ASN A 3 -7.30 12.17 13.30
CA ASN A 3 -8.67 11.79 12.91
C ASN A 3 -9.15 12.57 11.66
N LEU A 4 -8.75 13.85 11.55
CA LEU A 4 -9.03 14.68 10.39
C LEU A 4 -8.45 14.11 9.07
N ALA A 5 -7.25 13.53 9.10
CA ALA A 5 -6.62 12.94 7.92
C ALA A 5 -7.33 11.67 7.46
N LYS A 6 -7.84 10.87 8.42
CA LYS A 6 -8.66 9.69 8.11
C LYS A 6 -10.00 10.11 7.48
N ILE A 7 -10.63 11.14 8.02
CA ILE A 7 -11.90 11.68 7.49
C ILE A 7 -11.69 12.22 6.06
N ILE A 8 -10.64 13.01 5.82
CA ILE A 8 -10.32 13.51 4.48
C ILE A 8 -10.07 12.35 3.51
N GLN A 9 -9.33 11.33 3.93
CA GLN A 9 -9.07 10.16 3.11
C GLN A 9 -10.35 9.38 2.79
N SER A 10 -11.23 9.17 3.77
CA SER A 10 -12.55 8.56 3.55
C SER A 10 -13.42 9.41 2.62
N ILE A 11 -13.41 10.74 2.74
CA ILE A 11 -14.17 11.64 1.88
C ILE A 11 -13.65 11.56 0.43
N HIS A 12 -12.34 11.56 0.21
CA HIS A 12 -11.75 11.40 -1.12
C HIS A 12 -12.12 10.05 -1.74
N GLN A 13 -12.05 8.95 -0.97
CA GLN A 13 -12.45 7.62 -1.43
C GLN A 13 -13.96 7.57 -1.78
N MET A 14 -14.81 8.23 -1.00
CA MET A 14 -16.24 8.32 -1.29
C MET A 14 -16.54 9.17 -2.53
N GLN A 15 -15.77 10.23 -2.78
CA GLN A 15 -15.89 11.08 -3.97
C GLN A 15 -15.41 10.35 -5.24
N GLU A 16 -14.33 9.58 -5.16
CA GLU A 16 -13.86 8.74 -6.28
C GLU A 16 -14.87 7.63 -6.61
N ALA A 17 -15.47 7.02 -5.59
CA ALA A 17 -16.52 6.01 -5.76
C ALA A 17 -17.82 6.61 -6.31
N SER A 18 -18.20 7.84 -5.92
CA SER A 18 -19.41 8.49 -6.43
C SER A 18 -19.26 8.87 -7.91
N VAL A 19 -18.08 9.35 -8.32
CA VAL A 19 -17.79 9.63 -9.74
C VAL A 19 -17.91 8.37 -10.59
N LEU A 20 -17.33 7.26 -10.13
CA LEU A 20 -17.46 5.95 -10.79
C LEU A 20 -18.92 5.46 -10.85
N ASN A 21 -19.69 5.67 -9.79
CA ASN A 21 -21.10 5.28 -9.72
C ASN A 21 -21.98 6.16 -10.63
N ASP A 22 -21.70 7.45 -10.74
CA ASP A 22 -22.41 8.38 -11.64
C ASP A 22 -22.17 8.01 -13.11
N TYR A 23 -20.94 7.64 -13.50
CA TYR A 23 -20.67 7.10 -14.84
C TYR A 23 -21.26 5.70 -15.08
N ALA A 24 -21.36 4.86 -14.05
CA ALA A 24 -22.00 3.55 -14.17
C ALA A 24 -23.53 3.66 -14.31
N TYR A 25 -24.13 4.73 -13.77
CA TYR A 25 -25.57 4.94 -13.75
C TYR A 25 -26.08 5.77 -14.94
N GLN A 26 -25.32 6.78 -15.40
CA GLN A 26 -25.64 7.47 -16.64
C GLN A 26 -25.17 6.61 -17.82
N GLN A 27 -26.10 6.18 -18.68
CA GLN A 27 -25.80 5.54 -19.97
C GLN A 27 -25.12 6.50 -20.98
N THR A 28 -24.20 7.33 -20.51
CA THR A 28 -23.46 8.31 -21.31
C THR A 28 -22.04 7.81 -21.54
N ILE A 29 -21.47 8.21 -22.67
CA ILE A 29 -20.08 7.89 -23.02
C ILE A 29 -19.18 8.63 -22.02
N ILE A 30 -18.34 7.90 -21.27
CA ILE A 30 -17.32 8.49 -20.40
C ILE A 30 -16.40 9.36 -21.27
N PRO A 31 -16.22 10.66 -20.99
CA PRO A 31 -15.29 11.50 -21.72
C PRO A 31 -13.88 10.90 -21.68
N GLN A 32 -13.13 11.03 -22.78
CA GLN A 32 -11.82 10.38 -22.91
C GLN A 32 -10.84 10.77 -21.78
N SER A 33 -10.87 12.03 -21.33
CA SER A 33 -10.06 12.52 -20.21
C SER A 33 -10.37 11.77 -18.91
N ASP A 34 -11.65 11.52 -18.67
CA ASP A 34 -12.13 10.93 -17.43
C ASP A 34 -11.87 9.42 -17.44
N ALA A 35 -12.05 8.77 -18.60
CA ALA A 35 -11.67 7.38 -18.80
C ALA A 35 -10.16 7.17 -18.58
N GLN A 36 -9.31 8.09 -19.07
CA GLN A 36 -7.87 8.05 -18.82
C GLN A 36 -7.53 8.21 -17.34
N LEU A 37 -8.20 9.13 -16.65
CA LEU A 37 -8.02 9.35 -15.22
C LEU A 37 -8.43 8.12 -14.41
N LEU A 38 -9.60 7.55 -14.71
CA LEU A 38 -10.09 6.31 -14.08
C LEU A 38 -9.16 5.12 -14.34
N ALA A 39 -8.66 4.97 -15.56
CA ALA A 39 -7.69 3.92 -15.89
C ALA A 39 -6.38 4.12 -15.12
N HIS A 40 -5.88 5.35 -15.01
CA HIS A 40 -4.68 5.67 -14.25
C HIS A 40 -4.83 5.32 -12.77
N PHE A 41 -5.93 5.74 -12.13
CA PHE A 41 -6.21 5.40 -10.74
C PHE A 41 -6.40 3.90 -10.54
N SER A 42 -7.12 3.23 -11.44
CA SER A 42 -7.32 1.78 -11.39
C SER A 42 -5.99 1.02 -11.46
N LEU A 43 -5.06 1.45 -12.33
CA LEU A 43 -3.72 0.86 -12.44
C LEU A 43 -2.88 1.13 -11.18
N ALA A 44 -2.91 2.36 -10.65
CA ALA A 44 -2.18 2.71 -9.43
C ALA A 44 -2.69 1.94 -8.21
N LEU A 45 -4.02 1.78 -8.06
CA LEU A 45 -4.63 0.97 -7.01
C LEU A 45 -4.31 -0.52 -7.19
N PHE A 46 -4.40 -1.04 -8.42
CA PHE A 46 -4.05 -2.42 -8.70
C PHE A 46 -2.60 -2.72 -8.33
N ASP A 47 -1.66 -1.87 -8.76
CA ASP A 47 -0.25 -2.00 -8.41
C ASP A 47 -0.06 -1.92 -6.88
N LYS A 48 -0.69 -0.97 -6.19
CA LYS A 48 -0.60 -0.88 -4.73
C LYS A 48 -1.08 -2.16 -4.01
N GLU A 49 -2.23 -2.70 -4.39
CA GLU A 49 -2.82 -3.91 -3.77
C GLU A 49 -2.05 -5.19 -4.11
N HIS A 50 -1.44 -5.26 -5.29
CA HIS A 50 -0.74 -6.46 -5.77
C HIS A 50 0.78 -6.42 -5.56
N ARG A 51 1.34 -5.24 -5.30
CA ARG A 51 2.76 -5.07 -5.00
C ARG A 51 3.07 -5.73 -3.67
N LYS A 52 3.97 -6.70 -3.71
CA LYS A 52 4.50 -7.38 -2.53
C LYS A 52 5.84 -6.77 -2.16
N CYS A 53 6.09 -6.58 -0.88
CA CYS A 53 7.38 -6.13 -0.36
C CYS A 53 7.89 -7.17 0.64
N LYS A 54 8.98 -7.86 0.28
CA LYS A 54 9.54 -8.90 1.13
C LYS A 54 10.38 -8.25 2.22
N TRP A 55 10.25 -8.72 3.44
CA TRP A 55 10.99 -8.24 4.60
C TRP A 55 11.75 -9.42 5.20
N SER A 56 13.03 -9.23 5.44
CA SER A 56 13.88 -10.19 6.14
C SER A 56 14.52 -9.51 7.33
N GLU A 57 14.71 -10.26 8.41
CA GLU A 57 15.50 -9.81 9.55
C GLU A 57 16.99 -9.95 9.24
N ASP A 58 17.73 -8.89 9.54
CA ASP A 58 19.17 -8.92 9.67
C ASP A 58 19.50 -9.27 11.13
N ALA A 59 19.94 -10.51 11.33
CA ALA A 59 20.17 -11.07 12.66
C ALA A 59 21.41 -10.48 13.35
N GLU A 60 22.35 -9.89 12.61
CA GLU A 60 23.56 -9.30 13.19
C GLU A 60 23.27 -7.92 13.79
N ASP A 61 22.51 -7.11 13.04
CA ASP A 61 22.29 -5.71 13.37
C ASP A 61 20.90 -5.43 13.97
N TYR A 62 20.07 -6.47 14.17
CA TYR A 62 18.72 -6.39 14.75
C TYR A 62 17.83 -5.35 14.04
N PHE A 63 17.93 -5.26 12.72
CA PHE A 63 17.01 -4.48 11.88
C PHE A 63 16.38 -5.35 10.80
N TRP A 64 15.26 -4.89 10.27
CA TRP A 64 14.56 -5.49 9.14
C TRP A 64 14.90 -4.76 7.86
N VAL A 65 15.21 -5.52 6.81
CA VAL A 65 15.44 -4.98 5.47
C VAL A 65 14.31 -5.40 4.56
N SER A 66 13.73 -4.42 3.87
CA SER A 66 12.74 -4.67 2.84
C SER A 66 13.38 -4.81 1.45
N SER A 67 12.71 -5.54 0.55
CA SER A 67 13.12 -5.67 -0.85
C SER A 67 13.04 -4.36 -1.64
N CYS A 68 12.44 -3.30 -1.08
CA CYS A 68 12.47 -1.94 -1.64
C CYS A 68 13.54 -1.06 -1.00
N GLY A 69 14.44 -1.63 -0.19
CA GLY A 69 15.57 -0.96 0.44
C GLY A 69 15.16 -0.05 1.60
N LEU A 70 14.15 -0.43 2.36
CA LEU A 70 13.87 0.19 3.66
C LEU A 70 14.62 -0.61 4.73
N GLN A 71 15.39 0.08 5.56
CA GLN A 71 15.86 -0.45 6.85
C GLN A 71 14.91 0.03 7.93
N TRP A 72 14.48 -0.88 8.80
CA TRP A 72 13.49 -0.60 9.83
C TRP A 72 13.81 -1.37 11.09
N GLN A 73 13.84 -0.70 12.24
CA GLN A 73 14.04 -1.34 13.53
C GLN A 73 12.74 -1.27 14.33
N PHE A 74 12.37 -2.39 14.93
CA PHE A 74 11.33 -2.46 15.95
C PHE A 74 12.00 -2.38 17.32
N MET A 75 11.35 -1.75 18.31
CA MET A 75 11.88 -1.75 19.66
C MET A 75 11.79 -3.15 20.29
N ASP A 76 10.71 -3.87 19.99
CA ASP A 76 10.46 -5.25 20.38
C ASP A 76 9.84 -6.03 19.21
N ASP A 77 10.19 -7.32 19.10
CA ASP A 77 9.68 -8.29 18.11
C ASP A 77 9.83 -7.84 16.63
N GLY A 78 8.91 -8.27 15.77
CA GLY A 78 8.97 -8.07 14.33
C GLY A 78 7.69 -7.49 13.73
N PRO A 79 7.60 -7.47 12.38
CA PRO A 79 6.48 -6.87 11.67
C PRO A 79 5.11 -7.42 12.07
N LYS A 80 5.02 -8.72 12.38
CA LYS A 80 3.76 -9.37 12.71
C LYS A 80 3.22 -8.91 14.05
N GLU A 81 4.06 -8.86 15.06
CA GLU A 81 3.73 -8.48 16.44
C GLU A 81 3.41 -6.98 16.54
N ASN A 82 3.93 -6.18 15.60
CA ASN A 82 3.69 -4.75 15.49
C ASN A 82 2.55 -4.38 14.50
N ASP A 83 1.70 -5.35 14.11
CA ASP A 83 0.57 -5.16 13.18
C ASP A 83 0.94 -4.54 11.81
N MET A 84 2.20 -4.70 11.38
CA MET A 84 2.66 -4.20 10.10
C MET A 84 2.21 -5.09 8.95
N THR A 85 1.26 -4.57 8.17
CA THR A 85 0.68 -5.25 7.00
C THR A 85 1.18 -4.71 5.66
N TYR A 86 1.73 -3.49 5.64
CA TYR A 86 2.23 -2.81 4.45
C TYR A 86 3.59 -2.17 4.70
N CYS A 87 4.43 -2.12 3.67
CA CYS A 87 5.70 -1.42 3.72
C CYS A 87 5.46 0.11 3.72
N PRO A 88 5.99 0.87 4.70
CA PRO A 88 5.77 2.32 4.79
C PRO A 88 6.54 3.08 3.71
N LYS A 89 7.55 2.46 3.06
CA LYS A 89 8.30 3.08 1.95
C LYS A 89 7.59 2.94 0.61
N CYS A 90 7.20 1.73 0.21
CA CYS A 90 6.66 1.48 -1.14
C CYS A 90 5.15 1.20 -1.19
N GLY A 91 4.47 1.13 -0.03
CA GLY A 91 3.04 0.85 0.08
C GLY A 91 2.60 -0.58 -0.25
N GLY A 92 3.52 -1.44 -0.69
CA GLY A 92 3.20 -2.83 -1.02
C GLY A 92 2.92 -3.69 0.21
N ARG A 93 2.13 -4.74 0.04
CA ARG A 93 1.80 -5.73 1.08
C ARG A 93 3.07 -6.37 1.62
N LEU A 94 3.24 -6.30 2.93
CA LEU A 94 4.40 -6.87 3.62
C LEU A 94 4.33 -8.40 3.58
N ILE A 95 5.45 -9.02 3.20
CA ILE A 95 5.64 -10.47 3.29
C ILE A 95 6.91 -10.72 4.07
N VAL A 96 6.78 -11.32 5.25
CA VAL A 96 7.93 -11.77 6.03
C VAL A 96 8.55 -12.98 5.36
N ASN A 97 9.85 -12.92 5.11
CA ASN A 97 10.66 -14.05 4.72
C ASN A 97 11.29 -14.62 6.00
N ASN A 98 10.93 -15.85 6.36
CA ASN A 98 11.38 -16.48 7.61
C ASN A 98 12.85 -16.96 7.56
N THR A 99 13.59 -16.60 6.51
CA THR A 99 15.02 -16.90 6.37
C THR A 99 15.79 -15.62 6.70
N PRO A 100 16.55 -15.60 7.81
CA PRO A 100 17.42 -14.48 8.15
C PRO A 100 18.39 -14.17 7.01
N LEU A 101 18.75 -12.89 6.83
CA LEU A 101 19.70 -12.48 5.79
C LEU A 101 21.09 -13.10 5.99
N ALA A 102 21.47 -13.39 7.23
CA ALA A 102 22.74 -14.04 7.56
C ALA A 102 22.85 -15.49 7.03
N ASP A 103 21.73 -16.12 6.63
CA ASP A 103 21.66 -17.51 6.15
C ASP A 103 21.57 -17.62 4.62
N ILE A 104 21.72 -16.51 3.88
CA ILE A 104 21.64 -16.43 2.39
C ILE A 104 23.01 -16.03 1.82
#